data_AF-A0A1X0NRM2-F1
#
_entry.id   AF-A0A1X0NRM2-F1
#
_cell.length_a   1.000
_cell.length_b   1.000
_cell.length_c   1.000
_cell.angle_alpha   90.00
_cell.angle_beta   90.00
_cell.angle_gamma   90.00
#
_symmetry.space_group_name_H-M   'P 1'
#
loop_
_entity.id
_entity.type
_entity.pdbx_description
1 polymer ?
#
loop_
_entity_poly.entity_id
_entity_poly.type
_entity_poly.pdbx_seq_one_letter_code
_entity_poly.pdbx_strand_id
1 'polypeptide(L)'
;MSSDAVRAALESGLWREKKDQKSGRSYFVNTQTRVSVWDLARELARSQPTTKTTTAKTKGKDTAESLTAERKEQARRWQQQESNLTERVMALEREKVRLESEITVLQEPARAEAEVLQEQHQQLCDAKKSLEAIMASDLQLRREKTMELQQLQTKLDTLRLNRQQELEAFAVLKKRLAQLQQEHAEAVVDLEREENLIETLREEHNREERLLEDAIQEEARLKEFMKIRSGEVDRMKAELKGLCQRKAELQQYHQQLAAEMAEDVKDINEDRSQEGLSSSMPLLSHLQDEVSRRRKSLQQLKQKQHLVNEAEWMEVESAELQHLRASTNAEVRQLALFTKELSDQVRVVLPLVESIKRDVEKLMEELET
;
A
#
# COMPACT_ATOMS: atom_id res chain seq x y z
N MET A 1 81.45 41.24 3.13
CA MET A 1 82.50 40.77 4.06
C MET A 1 81.97 40.23 5.38
N SER A 2 80.89 40.77 5.97
CA SER A 2 80.35 40.27 7.26
C SER A 2 79.54 38.97 7.18
N SER A 3 78.87 38.70 6.04
CA SER A 3 77.98 37.53 5.89
C SER A 3 78.72 36.19 5.83
N ASP A 4 79.88 36.14 5.16
CA ASP A 4 80.64 34.89 4.99
C ASP A 4 81.33 34.45 6.29
N ALA A 5 81.84 35.40 7.08
CA ALA A 5 82.43 35.13 8.39
C ALA A 5 81.38 34.59 9.39
N VAL A 6 80.14 35.10 9.32
CA VAL A 6 79.02 34.60 10.13
C VAL A 6 78.63 33.19 9.72
N ARG A 7 78.55 32.90 8.41
CA ARG A 7 78.24 31.56 7.90
C ARG A 7 79.32 30.54 8.29
N ALA A 8 80.59 30.87 8.12
CA ALA A 8 81.70 30.01 8.53
C ALA A 8 81.70 29.75 10.05
N ALA A 9 81.35 30.75 10.86
CA ALA A 9 81.26 30.58 12.32
C ALA A 9 80.08 29.68 12.75
N LEU A 10 78.97 29.68 12.02
CA LEU A 10 77.84 28.77 12.24
C LEU A 10 78.18 27.34 11.78
N GLU A 11 78.83 27.20 10.62
CA GLU A 11 79.27 25.91 10.08
C GLU A 11 80.34 25.23 10.95
N SER A 12 81.20 26.02 11.62
CA SER A 12 82.16 25.51 12.61
C SER A 12 81.51 24.91 13.86
N GLY A 13 80.19 25.09 14.05
CA GLY A 13 79.43 24.60 15.21
C GLY A 13 79.70 25.32 16.53
N LEU A 14 80.66 26.26 16.55
CA LEU A 14 81.01 27.07 17.72
C LEU A 14 79.88 28.01 18.12
N TRP A 15 79.13 28.52 17.13
CA TRP A 15 77.97 29.38 17.33
C TRP A 15 76.69 28.70 16.84
N ARG A 16 75.60 28.83 17.60
CA ARG A 16 74.26 28.40 17.16
C ARG A 16 73.31 29.57 17.10
N GLU A 17 72.52 29.64 16.04
CA GLU A 17 71.42 30.58 15.92
C GLU A 17 70.20 30.07 16.70
N LYS A 18 69.60 30.95 17.51
CA LYS A 18 68.31 30.72 18.18
C LYS A 18 67.39 31.90 17.93
N LYS A 19 66.08 31.64 17.88
CA LYS A 19 65.06 32.69 17.81
C LYS A 19 64.45 32.90 19.19
N ASP A 20 64.36 34.15 19.61
CA ASP A 20 63.61 34.52 20.81
C ASP A 20 62.10 34.46 20.50
N GLN A 21 61.36 33.67 21.28
CA GLN A 21 59.92 33.46 21.07
C GLN A 21 59.09 34.71 21.35
N LYS A 22 59.61 35.66 22.16
CA LYS A 22 58.88 36.89 22.51
C LYS A 22 59.08 38.01 21.49
N SER A 23 60.30 38.18 20.97
CA SER A 23 60.62 39.26 20.03
C SER A 23 60.71 38.83 18.56
N GLY A 24 60.78 37.53 18.28
CA GLY A 24 60.96 36.99 16.93
C GLY A 24 62.35 37.24 16.33
N ARG A 25 63.25 37.91 17.06
CA ARG A 25 64.62 38.22 16.60
C ARG A 25 65.55 37.03 16.84
N SER A 26 66.45 36.78 15.90
CA SER A 26 67.52 35.79 16.07
C SER A 26 68.66 36.34 16.91
N TYR A 27 69.21 35.50 17.78
CA TYR A 27 70.42 35.74 18.55
C TYR A 27 71.35 34.53 18.42
N PHE A 28 72.65 34.77 18.53
CA PHE A 28 73.67 33.75 18.37
C PHE A 28 74.27 33.42 19.74
N VAL A 29 74.36 32.12 20.06
CA VAL A 29 74.94 31.64 21.31
C VAL A 29 76.20 30.86 21.01
N ASN A 30 77.32 31.27 21.63
CA ASN A 30 78.55 30.50 21.58
C ASN A 30 78.42 29.28 22.51
N THR A 31 78.61 28.09 21.97
CA THR A 31 78.45 26.84 22.71
C THR A 31 79.55 26.60 23.75
N GLN A 32 80.73 27.20 23.57
CA GLN A 32 81.88 27.07 24.47
C GLN A 32 81.87 28.11 25.59
N THR A 33 81.69 29.39 25.25
CA THR A 33 81.73 30.49 26.24
C THR A 33 80.39 30.80 26.88
N ARG A 34 79.29 30.23 26.34
CA ARG A 34 77.89 30.48 26.74
C ARG A 34 77.46 31.96 26.64
N VAL A 35 78.21 32.77 25.90
CA VAL A 35 77.86 34.18 25.64
C VAL A 35 76.83 34.24 24.51
N SER A 36 75.78 35.04 24.71
CA SER A 36 74.74 35.31 23.70
C SER A 36 74.89 36.72 23.14
N VAL A 37 74.87 36.86 21.82
CA VAL A 37 75.07 38.13 21.12
C VAL A 37 74.02 38.29 20.03
N TRP A 38 73.53 39.51 19.84
CA TRP A 38 72.53 39.84 18.82
C TRP A 38 73.14 40.10 17.43
N ASP A 39 74.42 40.46 17.37
CA ASP A 39 75.14 40.76 16.13
C ASP A 39 76.51 40.04 16.13
N LEU A 40 76.55 38.86 15.50
CA LEU A 40 77.73 37.99 15.47
C LEU A 40 78.88 38.57 14.63
N ALA A 41 78.56 39.30 13.55
CA ALA A 41 79.58 39.89 12.67
C ALA A 41 80.46 40.90 13.41
N ARG A 42 79.87 41.64 14.35
CA ARG A 42 80.57 42.67 15.12
C ARG A 42 81.50 42.09 16.20
N GLU A 43 81.19 40.92 16.73
CA GLU A 43 82.07 40.20 17.67
C GLU A 43 83.28 39.59 16.97
N LEU A 44 83.08 38.91 15.83
CA LEU A 44 84.17 38.30 15.08
C LEU A 44 85.19 39.34 14.57
N ALA A 45 84.75 40.57 14.30
CA ALA A 45 85.63 41.66 13.88
C ALA A 45 86.53 42.22 15.02
N ARG A 46 86.19 42.01 16.30
CA ARG A 46 87.02 42.48 17.43
C ARG A 46 88.17 41.54 17.78
N SER A 47 88.12 40.28 17.36
CA SER A 47 89.03 39.22 17.85
C SER A 47 90.28 38.96 16.98
N GLN A 48 90.63 39.84 16.03
CA GLN A 48 91.90 39.69 15.28
C GLN A 48 93.04 40.53 15.89
N PRO A 49 94.04 39.92 16.56
CA PRO A 49 95.25 40.61 17.01
C PRO A 49 96.22 40.83 15.85
N THR A 50 96.60 42.09 15.64
CA THR A 50 97.70 42.51 14.76
C THR A 50 99.06 42.17 15.39
N THR A 51 99.92 41.44 14.68
CA THR A 51 101.31 41.20 15.08
C THR A 51 102.30 41.76 14.05
N LYS A 52 103.08 42.74 14.50
CA LYS A 52 104.31 43.28 13.89
C LYS A 52 105.52 42.56 14.49
N THR A 53 106.57 42.27 13.73
CA THR A 53 107.97 42.14 14.23
C THR A 53 108.95 42.15 13.04
N THR A 54 109.71 43.20 12.69
CA THR A 54 111.01 43.75 13.19
C THR A 54 112.27 42.86 13.14
N THR A 55 113.40 43.53 12.85
CA THR A 55 114.85 43.22 13.04
C THR A 55 115.62 42.77 11.78
N ALA A 56 116.87 43.14 11.50
CA ALA A 56 117.84 44.08 12.09
C ALA A 56 119.04 44.31 11.13
N LYS A 57 119.77 45.41 11.37
CA LYS A 57 121.00 45.94 10.71
C LYS A 57 122.24 45.02 10.83
N THR A 58 123.21 45.19 9.91
CA THR A 58 124.67 45.52 10.12
C THR A 58 125.41 45.44 8.75
N LYS A 59 126.09 46.46 8.18
CA LYS A 59 127.33 47.24 8.43
C LYS A 59 128.68 46.56 8.07
N GLY A 60 129.44 47.19 7.15
CA GLY A 60 130.85 46.95 6.76
C GLY A 60 130.98 46.79 5.23
N LYS A 61 131.56 47.66 4.39
CA LYS A 61 132.76 48.54 4.33
C LYS A 61 134.06 47.79 4.00
N ASP A 62 134.55 48.10 2.78
CA ASP A 62 135.87 47.87 2.17
C ASP A 62 136.14 46.51 1.51
N THR A 63 135.90 46.43 0.19
CA THR A 63 136.82 45.94 -0.87
C THR A 63 136.06 45.86 -2.20
N ALA A 64 136.31 46.79 -3.14
CA ALA A 64 135.59 46.88 -4.42
C ALA A 64 135.83 45.69 -5.38
N GLU A 65 136.79 44.82 -5.07
CA GLU A 65 137.03 43.54 -5.77
C GLU A 65 136.45 42.32 -5.03
N SER A 66 136.23 42.40 -3.70
CA SER A 66 135.47 41.38 -2.96
C SER A 66 133.96 41.63 -3.00
N LEU A 67 133.49 42.87 -3.13
CA LEU A 67 132.07 43.18 -3.39
C LEU A 67 131.63 42.72 -4.78
N THR A 68 132.52 42.66 -5.77
CA THR A 68 132.20 42.07 -7.07
C THR A 68 132.26 40.54 -7.01
N ALA A 69 133.11 39.94 -6.17
CA ALA A 69 133.12 38.51 -5.88
C ALA A 69 131.91 38.07 -5.01
N GLU A 70 131.58 38.77 -3.93
CA GLU A 70 130.39 38.60 -3.09
C GLU A 70 129.11 38.93 -3.87
N ARG A 71 129.08 39.93 -4.76
CA ARG A 71 127.93 40.13 -5.66
C ARG A 71 127.81 38.99 -6.68
N LYS A 72 128.93 38.44 -7.15
CA LYS A 72 128.94 37.24 -8.01
C LYS A 72 128.52 35.99 -7.24
N GLU A 73 128.91 35.84 -5.98
CA GLU A 73 128.48 34.75 -5.09
C GLU A 73 127.04 34.92 -4.63
N GLN A 74 126.59 36.15 -4.36
CA GLN A 74 125.20 36.48 -4.10
C GLN A 74 124.35 36.24 -5.34
N ALA A 75 124.83 36.63 -6.53
CA ALA A 75 124.17 36.32 -7.78
C ALA A 75 124.10 34.81 -8.01
N ARG A 76 125.16 34.05 -7.72
CA ARG A 76 125.13 32.58 -7.76
C ARG A 76 124.19 31.97 -6.73
N ARG A 77 124.16 32.49 -5.50
CA ARG A 77 123.23 32.07 -4.44
C ARG A 77 121.78 32.39 -4.82
N TRP A 78 121.54 33.55 -5.41
CA TRP A 78 120.24 33.93 -5.95
C TRP A 78 119.86 33.03 -7.12
N GLN A 79 120.75 32.76 -8.05
CA GLN A 79 120.50 31.85 -9.17
C GLN A 79 120.25 30.41 -8.69
N GLN A 80 120.94 29.97 -7.63
CA GLN A 80 120.66 28.71 -6.93
C GLN A 80 119.31 28.72 -6.19
N GLN A 81 118.95 29.84 -5.55
CA GLN A 81 117.65 29.99 -4.90
C GLN A 81 116.51 30.03 -5.93
N GLU A 82 116.69 30.73 -7.05
CA GLU A 82 115.74 30.78 -8.16
C GLU A 82 115.60 29.41 -8.83
N SER A 83 116.70 28.66 -9.02
CA SER A 83 116.63 27.28 -9.52
C SER A 83 115.96 26.35 -8.52
N ASN A 84 116.29 26.42 -7.23
CA ASN A 84 115.60 25.64 -6.19
C ASN A 84 114.11 25.98 -6.10
N LEU A 85 113.75 27.27 -6.22
CA LEU A 85 112.36 27.72 -6.21
C LEU A 85 111.63 27.27 -7.47
N THR A 86 112.24 27.37 -8.65
CA THR A 86 111.63 26.87 -9.89
C THR A 86 111.47 25.36 -9.86
N GLU A 87 112.43 24.59 -9.36
CA GLU A 87 112.29 23.15 -9.13
C GLU A 87 111.15 22.82 -8.14
N ARG A 88 111.03 23.58 -7.04
CA ARG A 88 109.94 23.45 -6.06
C ARG A 88 108.58 23.74 -6.70
N VAL A 89 108.48 24.80 -7.50
CA VAL A 89 107.24 25.16 -8.22
C VAL A 89 106.88 24.06 -9.21
N MET A 90 107.83 23.58 -10.00
CA MET A 90 107.60 22.46 -10.94
C MET A 90 107.17 21.17 -10.21
N ALA A 91 107.71 20.89 -9.02
CA ALA A 91 107.27 19.75 -8.21
C ALA A 91 105.83 19.92 -7.69
N LEU A 92 105.48 21.10 -7.18
CA LEU A 92 104.12 21.43 -6.74
C LEU A 92 103.11 21.43 -7.89
N GLU A 93 103.50 21.86 -9.09
CA GLU A 93 102.65 21.78 -10.29
C GLU A 93 102.35 20.33 -10.66
N ARG A 94 103.35 19.44 -10.63
CA ARG A 94 103.13 18.00 -10.85
C ARG A 94 102.23 17.39 -9.78
N GLU A 95 102.42 17.76 -8.51
CA GLU A 95 101.59 17.29 -7.40
C GLU A 95 100.15 17.81 -7.52
N LYS A 96 99.98 19.08 -7.89
CA LYS A 96 98.68 19.67 -8.18
C LYS A 96 97.96 18.89 -9.30
N VAL A 97 98.64 18.64 -10.41
CA VAL A 97 98.06 17.86 -11.52
C VAL A 97 97.71 16.43 -11.07
N ARG A 98 98.55 15.80 -10.25
CA ARG A 98 98.26 14.48 -9.66
C ARG A 98 96.99 14.53 -8.80
N LEU A 99 96.87 15.50 -7.89
CA LEU A 99 95.69 15.66 -7.03
C LEU A 99 94.45 16.01 -7.84
N GLU A 100 94.56 16.86 -8.86
CA GLU A 100 93.47 17.15 -9.79
C GLU A 100 93.00 15.89 -10.51
N SER A 101 93.94 15.02 -10.93
CA SER A 101 93.61 13.72 -11.53
C SER A 101 92.97 12.75 -10.53
N GLU A 102 93.37 12.77 -9.25
CA GLU A 102 92.77 11.93 -8.21
C GLU A 102 91.37 12.42 -7.84
N ILE A 103 91.18 13.75 -7.76
CA ILE A 103 89.87 14.36 -7.56
C ILE A 103 88.94 14.02 -8.72
N THR A 104 89.39 14.11 -9.98
CA THR A 104 88.53 13.72 -11.12
C THR A 104 88.21 12.24 -11.08
N VAL A 105 89.18 11.36 -10.80
CA VAL A 105 88.95 9.91 -10.67
C VAL A 105 87.97 9.58 -9.53
N LEU A 106 87.98 10.32 -8.42
CA LEU A 106 87.04 10.11 -7.30
C LEU A 106 85.67 10.79 -7.52
N GLN A 107 85.61 11.86 -8.31
CA GLN A 107 84.35 12.55 -8.62
C GLN A 107 83.44 11.73 -9.53
N GLU A 108 83.99 11.01 -10.49
CA GLU A 108 83.21 10.16 -11.40
C GLU A 108 82.39 9.07 -10.68
N PRO A 109 82.96 8.22 -9.78
CA PRO A 109 82.18 7.24 -9.04
C PRO A 109 81.18 7.90 -8.08
N ALA A 110 81.52 9.03 -7.47
CA ALA A 110 80.57 9.76 -6.60
C ALA A 110 79.36 10.31 -7.39
N ARG A 111 79.57 10.77 -8.64
CA ARG A 111 78.48 11.19 -9.53
C ARG A 111 77.64 10.00 -9.97
N ALA A 112 78.28 8.90 -10.36
CA ALA A 112 77.56 7.67 -10.73
C ALA A 112 76.72 7.14 -9.56
N GLU A 113 77.26 7.13 -8.34
CA GLU A 113 76.50 6.75 -7.13
C GLU A 113 75.33 7.71 -6.86
N ALA A 114 75.52 9.01 -7.06
CA ALA A 114 74.44 9.99 -6.91
C ALA A 114 73.32 9.80 -7.94
N GLU A 115 73.67 9.50 -9.19
CA GLU A 115 72.71 9.17 -10.26
C GLU A 115 71.94 7.88 -9.92
N VAL A 116 72.62 6.83 -9.46
CA VAL A 116 71.98 5.58 -9.03
C VAL A 116 71.03 5.81 -7.84
N LEU A 117 71.44 6.61 -6.85
CA LEU A 117 70.56 6.96 -5.71
C LEU A 117 69.35 7.78 -6.16
N GLN A 118 69.51 8.67 -7.14
CA GLN A 118 68.42 9.45 -7.71
C GLN A 118 67.44 8.55 -8.48
N GLU A 119 67.92 7.61 -9.28
CA GLU A 119 67.09 6.62 -9.98
C GLU A 119 66.34 5.72 -8.99
N GLN A 120 67.00 5.24 -7.94
CA GLN A 120 66.36 4.46 -6.87
C GLN A 120 65.30 5.28 -6.14
N HIS A 121 65.57 6.56 -5.83
CA HIS A 121 64.59 7.45 -5.23
C HIS A 121 63.38 7.65 -6.13
N GLN A 122 63.59 7.83 -7.44
CA GLN A 122 62.52 7.94 -8.42
C GLN A 122 61.67 6.66 -8.48
N GLN A 123 62.32 5.49 -8.54
CA GLN A 123 61.63 4.19 -8.51
C GLN A 123 60.78 4.01 -7.24
N LEU A 124 61.30 4.40 -6.07
CA LEU A 124 60.55 4.36 -4.81
C LEU A 124 59.37 5.34 -4.81
N CYS A 125 59.53 6.53 -5.39
CA CYS A 125 58.45 7.49 -5.53
C CYS A 125 57.35 6.96 -6.45
N ASP A 126 57.70 6.31 -7.55
CA ASP A 126 56.74 5.76 -8.50
C ASP A 126 56.06 4.50 -7.94
N ALA A 127 56.78 3.65 -7.22
CA ALA A 127 56.21 2.53 -6.48
C ALA A 127 55.26 2.99 -5.35
N LYS A 128 55.59 4.08 -4.65
CA LYS A 128 54.70 4.68 -3.66
C LYS A 128 53.41 5.17 -4.31
N LYS A 129 53.49 5.91 -5.42
CA LYS A 129 52.32 6.40 -6.15
C LYS A 129 51.43 5.26 -6.67
N SER A 130 52.04 4.16 -7.15
CA SER A 130 51.26 3.01 -7.64
C SER A 130 50.53 2.30 -6.50
N LEU A 131 51.16 2.12 -5.34
CA LEU A 131 50.50 1.58 -4.14
C LEU A 131 49.38 2.49 -3.64
N GLU A 132 49.60 3.82 -3.62
CA GLU A 132 48.55 4.79 -3.26
C GLU A 132 47.34 4.70 -4.21
N ALA A 133 47.58 4.50 -5.51
CA ALA A 133 46.51 4.31 -6.49
C ALA A 133 45.72 3.00 -6.27
N ILE A 134 46.41 1.89 -5.99
CA ILE A 134 45.78 0.61 -5.68
C ILE A 134 44.94 0.72 -4.40
N MET A 135 45.50 1.32 -3.33
CA MET A 135 44.78 1.52 -2.08
C MET A 135 43.55 2.43 -2.26
N ALA A 136 43.65 3.48 -3.07
CA ALA A 136 42.52 4.34 -3.38
C ALA A 136 41.40 3.59 -4.12
N SER A 137 41.77 2.77 -5.10
CA SER A 137 40.82 1.91 -5.84
C SER A 137 40.14 0.89 -4.92
N ASP A 138 40.90 0.21 -4.05
CA ASP A 138 40.36 -0.74 -3.08
C ASP A 138 39.40 -0.08 -2.08
N LEU A 139 39.74 1.12 -1.60
CA LEU A 139 38.87 1.89 -0.71
C LEU A 139 37.58 2.34 -1.42
N GLN A 140 37.66 2.70 -2.70
CA GLN A 140 36.48 3.02 -3.51
C GLN A 140 35.58 1.78 -3.67
N LEU A 141 36.15 0.63 -4.04
CA LEU A 141 35.40 -0.62 -4.18
C LEU A 141 34.72 -1.03 -2.85
N ARG A 142 35.40 -0.84 -1.71
CA ARG A 142 34.79 -1.07 -0.39
C ARG A 142 33.62 -0.12 -0.13
N ARG A 143 33.73 1.16 -0.49
CA ARG A 143 32.63 2.12 -0.35
C ARG A 143 31.43 1.72 -1.22
N GLU A 144 31.67 1.36 -2.48
CA GLU A 144 30.62 0.87 -3.39
C GLU A 144 29.90 -0.35 -2.82
N LYS A 145 30.65 -1.37 -2.35
CA LYS A 145 30.07 -2.55 -1.69
C LYS A 145 29.27 -2.19 -0.44
N THR A 146 29.73 -1.24 0.38
CA THR A 146 28.94 -0.80 1.56
C THR A 146 27.65 -0.09 1.16
N MET A 147 27.65 0.68 0.07
CA MET A 147 26.42 1.29 -0.45
C MET A 147 25.47 0.24 -1.02
N GLU A 148 25.97 -0.76 -1.75
CA GLU A 148 25.17 -1.89 -2.24
C GLU A 148 24.52 -2.66 -1.07
N LEU A 149 25.29 -2.97 -0.02
CA LEU A 149 24.76 -3.62 1.18
C LEU A 149 23.67 -2.77 1.86
N GLN A 150 23.86 -1.45 1.95
CA GLN A 150 22.83 -0.55 2.49
C GLN A 150 21.57 -0.53 1.62
N GLN A 151 21.71 -0.53 0.29
CA GLN A 151 20.58 -0.61 -0.63
C GLN A 151 19.84 -1.95 -0.54
N LEU A 152 20.56 -3.06 -0.38
CA LEU A 152 19.95 -4.37 -0.18
C LEU A 152 19.24 -4.43 1.17
N GLN A 153 19.81 -3.83 2.22
CA GLN A 153 19.18 -3.75 3.53
C GLN A 153 17.86 -2.96 3.48
N THR A 154 17.84 -1.80 2.82
CA THR A 154 16.60 -1.02 2.68
C THR A 154 15.55 -1.76 1.85
N LYS A 155 15.94 -2.42 0.75
CA LYS A 155 15.04 -3.29 -0.02
C LYS A 155 14.48 -4.44 0.80
N LEU A 156 15.29 -5.03 1.68
CA LEU A 156 14.85 -6.13 2.53
C LEU A 156 13.85 -5.64 3.59
N ASP A 157 14.07 -4.45 4.15
CA ASP A 157 13.15 -3.85 5.12
C ASP A 157 11.82 -3.42 4.48
N THR A 158 11.83 -2.92 3.23
CA THR A 158 10.58 -2.67 2.49
C THR A 158 9.81 -3.95 2.18
N LEU A 159 10.49 -5.03 1.78
CA LEU A 159 9.86 -6.34 1.57
C LEU A 159 9.25 -6.90 2.87
N ARG A 160 9.93 -6.74 4.01
CA ARG A 160 9.40 -7.12 5.33
C ARG A 160 8.13 -6.34 5.68
N LEU A 161 8.12 -5.03 5.43
CA LEU A 161 6.94 -4.20 5.67
C LEU A 161 5.76 -4.62 4.78
N ASN A 162 6.00 -4.83 3.49
CA ASN A 162 4.97 -5.29 2.55
C ASN A 162 4.41 -6.65 3.00
N ARG A 163 5.28 -7.58 3.42
CA ARG A 163 4.84 -8.88 3.93
C ARG A 163 3.99 -8.77 5.18
N GLN A 164 4.31 -7.84 6.08
CA GLN A 164 3.48 -7.59 7.26
C GLN A 164 2.10 -7.05 6.88
N GLN A 165 2.02 -6.11 5.94
CA GLN A 165 0.75 -5.56 5.43
C GLN A 165 -0.10 -6.65 4.76
N GLU A 166 0.50 -7.56 3.98
CA GLU A 166 -0.20 -8.71 3.42
C GLU A 166 -0.79 -9.60 4.52
N LEU A 167 -0.03 -9.91 5.58
CA LEU A 167 -0.50 -10.73 6.69
C LEU A 167 -1.66 -10.07 7.44
N GLU A 168 -1.60 -8.75 7.64
CA GLU A 168 -2.70 -7.97 8.22
C GLU A 168 -3.95 -8.02 7.33
N ALA A 169 -3.80 -7.87 6.01
CA ALA A 169 -4.90 -8.00 5.05
C ALA A 169 -5.50 -9.43 5.07
N PHE A 170 -4.67 -10.47 5.11
CA PHE A 170 -5.14 -11.86 5.24
C PHE A 170 -5.90 -12.09 6.56
N ALA A 171 -5.47 -11.46 7.66
CA ALA A 171 -6.18 -11.55 8.93
C ALA A 171 -7.58 -10.88 8.87
N VAL A 172 -7.70 -9.75 8.18
CA VAL A 172 -9.00 -9.09 7.93
C VAL A 172 -9.91 -9.97 7.06
N LEU A 173 -9.38 -10.52 5.96
CA LEU A 173 -10.14 -11.43 5.10
C LEU A 173 -10.62 -12.67 5.85
N LYS A 174 -9.78 -13.26 6.71
CA LYS A 174 -10.15 -14.40 7.55
C LYS A 174 -11.29 -14.05 8.52
N LYS A 175 -11.28 -12.84 9.11
CA LYS A 175 -12.39 -12.37 9.95
C LYS A 175 -13.68 -12.19 9.15
N ARG A 176 -13.60 -11.63 7.94
CA ARG A 176 -14.79 -11.47 7.07
C ARG A 176 -15.35 -12.82 6.62
N LEU A 177 -14.50 -13.79 6.30
CA LEU A 177 -14.93 -15.15 5.97
C LEU A 177 -15.68 -15.81 7.14
N ALA A 178 -15.17 -15.65 8.37
CA ALA A 178 -15.86 -16.16 9.56
C ALA A 178 -17.23 -15.49 9.79
N GLN A 179 -17.33 -14.19 9.55
CA GLN A 179 -18.62 -13.48 9.60
C GLN A 179 -19.59 -14.00 8.54
N LEU A 180 -19.15 -14.16 7.29
CA LEU A 180 -19.99 -14.71 6.22
C LEU A 180 -20.45 -16.14 6.51
N GLN A 181 -19.61 -16.96 7.15
CA GLN A 181 -19.98 -18.30 7.60
C GLN A 181 -21.06 -18.25 8.69
N GLN A 182 -20.97 -17.28 9.61
CA GLN A 182 -22.01 -17.06 10.62
C GLN A 182 -23.32 -16.57 9.98
N GLU A 183 -23.25 -15.55 9.12
CA GLU A 183 -24.40 -15.02 8.38
C GLU A 183 -25.11 -16.14 7.57
N HIS A 184 -24.33 -17.02 6.93
CA HIS A 184 -24.87 -18.19 6.23
C HIS A 184 -25.53 -19.20 7.17
N ALA A 185 -24.92 -19.48 8.33
CA ALA A 185 -25.52 -20.40 9.32
C ALA A 185 -26.85 -19.85 9.88
N GLU A 186 -26.93 -18.54 10.11
CA GLU A 186 -28.18 -17.87 10.51
C GLU A 186 -29.24 -17.97 9.42
N ALA A 187 -28.89 -17.71 8.16
CA ALA A 187 -29.80 -17.83 7.03
C ALA A 187 -30.34 -19.27 6.83
N VAL A 188 -29.50 -20.29 7.05
CA VAL A 188 -29.94 -21.70 7.00
C VAL A 188 -30.97 -21.99 8.09
N VAL A 189 -30.77 -21.51 9.31
CA VAL A 189 -31.73 -21.69 10.41
C VAL A 189 -33.05 -20.98 10.11
N ASP A 190 -33.01 -19.79 9.51
CA ASP A 190 -34.22 -19.07 9.11
C ASP A 190 -34.97 -19.78 7.98
N LEU A 191 -34.27 -20.35 6.99
CA LEU A 191 -34.87 -21.20 5.95
C LEU A 191 -35.54 -22.44 6.55
N GLU A 192 -34.89 -23.13 7.51
CA GLU A 192 -35.50 -24.27 8.20
C GLU A 192 -36.79 -23.86 8.96
N ARG A 193 -36.82 -22.67 9.54
CA ARG A 193 -38.05 -22.15 10.20
C ARG A 193 -39.16 -21.90 9.20
N GLU A 194 -38.85 -21.31 8.04
CA GLU A 194 -39.82 -21.08 6.98
C GLU A 194 -40.34 -22.40 6.38
N GLU A 195 -39.47 -23.39 6.18
CA GLU A 195 -39.86 -24.73 5.72
C GLU A 195 -40.83 -25.40 6.70
N ASN A 196 -40.54 -25.33 8.01
CA ASN A 196 -41.44 -25.84 9.06
C ASN A 196 -42.79 -25.09 9.04
N LEU A 197 -42.78 -23.77 8.86
CA LEU A 197 -44.01 -22.97 8.76
C LEU A 197 -44.84 -23.38 7.53
N ILE A 198 -44.20 -23.59 6.38
CA ILE A 198 -44.86 -24.09 5.17
C ILE A 198 -45.47 -25.48 5.42
N GLU A 199 -44.79 -26.37 6.13
CA GLU A 199 -45.33 -27.68 6.49
C GLU A 199 -46.57 -27.55 7.38
N THR A 200 -46.54 -26.69 8.41
CA THR A 200 -47.71 -26.43 9.26
C THR A 200 -48.90 -25.88 8.47
N LEU A 201 -48.68 -24.93 7.57
CA LEU A 201 -49.73 -24.36 6.72
C LEU A 201 -50.31 -25.40 5.75
N ARG A 202 -49.47 -26.30 5.21
CA ARG A 202 -49.93 -27.43 4.38
C ARG A 202 -50.80 -28.39 5.18
N GLU A 203 -50.44 -28.69 6.43
CA GLU A 203 -51.28 -29.51 7.30
C GLU A 203 -52.63 -28.86 7.59
N GLU A 204 -52.65 -27.56 7.88
CA GLU A 204 -53.89 -26.80 8.10
C GLU A 204 -54.76 -26.79 6.86
N HIS A 205 -54.18 -26.51 5.68
CA HIS A 205 -54.89 -26.56 4.40
C HIS A 205 -55.50 -27.95 4.16
N ASN A 206 -54.74 -29.03 4.35
CA ASN A 206 -55.23 -30.40 4.21
C ASN A 206 -56.36 -30.72 5.21
N ARG A 207 -56.34 -30.14 6.42
CA ARG A 207 -57.43 -30.30 7.40
C ARG A 207 -58.69 -29.58 6.91
N GLU A 208 -58.56 -28.35 6.40
CA GLU A 208 -59.68 -27.59 5.85
C GLU A 208 -60.29 -28.26 4.62
N GLU A 209 -59.46 -28.79 3.71
CA GLU A 209 -59.92 -29.57 2.55
C GLU A 209 -60.79 -30.76 2.97
N ARG A 210 -60.35 -31.54 3.98
CA ARG A 210 -61.15 -32.67 4.51
C ARG A 210 -62.47 -32.20 5.12
N LEU A 211 -62.47 -31.09 5.85
CA LEU A 211 -63.70 -30.52 6.42
C LEU A 211 -64.68 -30.09 5.32
N LEU A 212 -64.17 -29.53 4.21
CA LEU A 212 -64.98 -29.19 3.04
C LEU A 212 -65.52 -30.44 2.34
N GLU A 213 -64.71 -31.48 2.18
CA GLU A 213 -65.15 -32.77 1.61
C GLU A 213 -66.28 -33.39 2.45
N ASP A 214 -66.14 -33.41 3.78
CA ASP A 214 -67.16 -33.90 4.70
C ASP A 214 -68.45 -33.07 4.60
N ALA A 215 -68.33 -31.74 4.52
CA ALA A 215 -69.48 -30.85 4.35
C ALA A 215 -70.21 -31.09 3.01
N ILE A 216 -69.47 -31.31 1.92
CA ILE A 216 -70.05 -31.65 0.61
C ILE A 216 -70.78 -32.99 0.67
N GLN A 217 -70.21 -34.01 1.33
CA GLN A 217 -70.87 -35.31 1.52
C GLN A 217 -72.17 -35.18 2.33
N GLU A 218 -72.16 -34.39 3.41
CA GLU A 218 -73.35 -34.17 4.22
C GLU A 218 -74.42 -33.37 3.46
N GLU A 219 -74.02 -32.37 2.67
CA GLU A 219 -74.94 -31.66 1.76
C GLU A 219 -75.59 -32.62 0.76
N ALA A 220 -74.83 -33.56 0.20
CA ALA A 220 -75.34 -34.58 -0.71
C ALA A 220 -76.37 -35.50 -0.02
N ARG A 221 -76.11 -35.95 1.21
CA ARG A 221 -77.05 -36.75 2.02
C ARG A 221 -78.34 -35.97 2.29
N LEU A 222 -78.23 -34.70 2.67
CA LEU A 222 -79.39 -33.84 2.91
C LEU A 222 -80.20 -33.61 1.63
N LYS A 223 -79.55 -33.43 0.48
CA LYS A 223 -80.23 -33.33 -0.82
C LYS A 223 -81.02 -34.60 -1.15
N GLU A 224 -80.45 -35.79 -0.88
CA GLU A 224 -81.15 -37.06 -1.07
C GLU A 224 -82.35 -37.21 -0.11
N PHE A 225 -82.18 -36.86 1.17
CA PHE A 225 -83.28 -36.85 2.13
C PHE A 225 -84.41 -35.89 1.70
N MET A 226 -84.07 -34.69 1.23
CA MET A 226 -85.03 -33.72 0.71
C MET A 226 -85.77 -34.24 -0.52
N LYS A 227 -85.11 -34.99 -1.39
CA LYS A 227 -85.72 -35.66 -2.56
C LYS A 227 -86.72 -36.75 -2.14
N ILE A 228 -86.41 -37.51 -1.08
CA ILE A 228 -87.35 -38.51 -0.52
C ILE A 228 -88.58 -37.80 0.06
N ARG A 229 -88.38 -36.74 0.85
CA ARG A 229 -89.47 -35.95 1.44
C ARG A 229 -90.34 -35.25 0.40
N SER A 230 -89.76 -34.71 -0.68
CA SER A 230 -90.56 -34.14 -1.76
C SER A 230 -91.43 -35.19 -2.43
N GLY A 231 -90.90 -36.40 -2.67
CA GLY A 231 -91.67 -37.53 -3.18
C GLY A 231 -92.78 -38.00 -2.24
N GLU A 232 -92.59 -37.95 -0.91
CA GLU A 232 -93.66 -38.19 0.07
C GLU A 232 -94.76 -37.14 0.00
N VAL A 233 -94.39 -35.85 -0.06
CA VAL A 233 -95.33 -34.75 -0.19
C VAL A 233 -96.16 -34.89 -1.46
N ASP A 234 -95.54 -35.26 -2.57
CA ASP A 234 -96.25 -35.46 -3.84
C ASP A 234 -97.19 -36.67 -3.79
N ARG A 235 -96.82 -37.75 -3.10
CA ARG A 235 -97.73 -38.88 -2.80
C ARG A 235 -98.93 -38.44 -1.96
N MET A 236 -98.70 -37.73 -0.85
CA MET A 236 -99.78 -37.21 0.00
C MET A 236 -100.70 -36.25 -0.77
N LYS A 237 -100.16 -35.39 -1.64
CA LYS A 237 -100.96 -34.53 -2.53
C LYS A 237 -101.84 -35.35 -3.47
N ALA A 238 -101.31 -36.44 -4.04
CA ALA A 238 -102.07 -37.33 -4.91
C ALA A 238 -103.20 -38.06 -4.15
N GLU A 239 -102.92 -38.55 -2.95
CA GLU A 239 -103.93 -39.15 -2.07
C GLU A 239 -105.02 -38.15 -1.68
N LEU A 240 -104.64 -36.93 -1.27
CA LEU A 240 -105.58 -35.85 -0.94
C LEU A 240 -106.46 -35.51 -2.15
N LYS A 241 -105.86 -35.42 -3.35
CA LYS A 241 -106.61 -35.21 -4.61
C LYS A 241 -107.60 -36.35 -4.84
N GLY A 242 -107.20 -37.60 -4.62
CA GLY A 242 -108.09 -38.77 -4.73
C GLY A 242 -109.22 -38.76 -3.70
N LEU A 243 -108.95 -38.36 -2.45
CA LEU A 243 -109.98 -38.19 -1.41
C LEU A 243 -110.96 -37.07 -1.76
N CYS A 244 -110.47 -35.94 -2.28
CA CYS A 244 -111.32 -34.85 -2.76
C CYS A 244 -112.22 -35.30 -3.93
N GLN A 245 -111.72 -36.12 -4.85
CA GLN A 245 -112.52 -36.71 -5.93
C GLN A 245 -113.60 -37.64 -5.38
N ARG A 246 -113.26 -38.60 -4.51
CA ARG A 246 -114.25 -39.48 -3.86
C ARG A 246 -115.29 -38.71 -3.06
N LYS A 247 -114.88 -37.65 -2.36
CA LYS A 247 -115.81 -36.76 -1.63
C LYS A 247 -116.75 -36.04 -2.60
N ALA A 248 -116.25 -35.55 -3.73
CA ALA A 248 -117.07 -34.93 -4.76
C ALA A 248 -118.07 -35.93 -5.37
N GLU A 249 -117.63 -37.16 -5.66
CA GLU A 249 -118.49 -38.25 -6.12
C GLU A 249 -119.58 -38.61 -5.10
N LEU A 250 -119.22 -38.77 -3.82
CA LEU A 250 -120.19 -38.99 -2.73
C LEU A 250 -121.16 -37.82 -2.59
N GLN A 251 -120.68 -36.58 -2.73
CA GLN A 251 -121.53 -35.40 -2.69
C GLN A 251 -122.49 -35.36 -3.88
N GLN A 252 -122.04 -35.73 -5.09
CA GLN A 252 -122.90 -35.88 -6.25
C GLN A 252 -123.94 -37.00 -6.04
N TYR A 253 -123.53 -38.13 -5.46
CA TYR A 253 -124.44 -39.21 -5.09
C TYR A 253 -125.49 -38.77 -4.06
N HIS A 254 -125.07 -38.04 -3.02
CA HIS A 254 -125.99 -37.43 -2.06
C HIS A 254 -126.89 -36.37 -2.70
N GLN A 255 -126.41 -35.61 -3.68
CA GLN A 255 -127.24 -34.68 -4.45
C GLN A 255 -128.25 -35.40 -5.33
N GLN A 256 -127.89 -36.54 -5.93
CA GLN A 256 -128.81 -37.41 -6.68
C GLN A 256 -129.87 -37.99 -5.74
N LEU A 257 -129.48 -38.57 -4.61
CA LEU A 257 -130.41 -39.04 -3.57
C LEU A 257 -131.29 -37.91 -3.03
N ALA A 258 -130.72 -36.72 -2.79
CA ALA A 258 -131.48 -35.57 -2.36
C ALA A 258 -132.42 -35.05 -3.46
N ALA A 259 -132.06 -35.19 -4.74
CA ALA A 259 -132.94 -34.88 -5.87
C ALA A 259 -134.05 -35.92 -6.03
N GLU A 260 -133.78 -37.20 -5.77
CA GLU A 260 -134.78 -38.28 -5.69
C GLU A 260 -135.73 -38.05 -4.50
N MET A 261 -135.20 -37.74 -3.32
CA MET A 261 -136.02 -37.35 -2.16
C MET A 261 -136.73 -36.00 -2.36
N ALA A 262 -136.16 -35.07 -3.12
CA ALA A 262 -136.82 -33.84 -3.52
C ALA A 262 -137.82 -34.06 -4.66
N GLU A 263 -137.78 -35.18 -5.37
CA GLU A 263 -138.86 -35.65 -6.25
C GLU A 263 -140.04 -36.17 -5.42
N ASP A 264 -139.77 -36.78 -4.24
CA ASP A 264 -140.78 -37.14 -3.23
C ASP A 264 -141.25 -35.94 -2.37
N VAL A 265 -140.49 -34.85 -2.32
CA VAL A 265 -140.77 -33.62 -1.54
C VAL A 265 -140.95 -32.42 -2.48
N LYS A 266 -141.36 -32.67 -3.73
CA LYS A 266 -141.64 -31.65 -4.76
C LYS A 266 -143.04 -31.06 -4.64
N ASP A 267 -143.45 -30.78 -3.41
CA ASP A 267 -144.43 -29.76 -3.07
C ASP A 267 -143.88 -29.08 -1.81
N ILE A 268 -143.60 -27.78 -1.92
CA ILE A 268 -143.24 -26.81 -0.87
C ILE A 268 -141.81 -26.23 -0.99
N ASN A 269 -141.81 -25.03 -1.57
CA ASN A 269 -140.97 -23.86 -1.28
C ASN A 269 -139.60 -23.67 -1.93
N GLU A 270 -139.61 -22.69 -2.84
CA GLU A 270 -138.54 -21.76 -3.21
C GLU A 270 -138.24 -20.73 -2.10
N ASP A 271 -137.17 -19.95 -2.33
CA ASP A 271 -136.78 -18.65 -1.73
C ASP A 271 -135.91 -18.62 -0.46
N ARG A 272 -134.61 -18.35 -0.63
CA ARG A 272 -133.98 -17.02 -0.32
C ARG A 272 -132.44 -16.98 -0.47
N SER A 273 -132.01 -16.05 -1.34
CA SER A 273 -130.88 -15.08 -1.32
C SER A 273 -129.60 -15.34 -0.49
N GLN A 274 -128.37 -15.33 -1.03
CA GLN A 274 -127.54 -14.22 -1.58
C GLN A 274 -126.63 -13.54 -0.52
N GLU A 275 -125.41 -13.17 -0.96
CA GLU A 275 -124.48 -12.13 -0.45
C GLU A 275 -123.24 -12.53 0.37
N GLY A 276 -122.09 -11.92 0.01
CA GLY A 276 -121.06 -11.55 1.01
C GLY A 276 -119.58 -11.79 0.70
N LEU A 277 -119.11 -11.67 -0.55
CA LEU A 277 -117.67 -11.60 -0.84
C LEU A 277 -117.05 -10.28 -0.35
N SER A 278 -115.85 -10.41 0.24
CA SER A 278 -114.72 -9.48 0.12
C SER A 278 -114.84 -8.09 0.78
N SER A 279 -114.34 -7.94 2.00
CA SER A 279 -113.87 -6.63 2.48
C SER A 279 -112.89 -6.74 3.67
N SER A 280 -111.62 -7.04 3.40
CA SER A 280 -110.50 -6.73 4.33
C SER A 280 -109.11 -6.76 3.66
N MET A 281 -108.99 -6.43 2.37
CA MET A 281 -107.75 -6.59 1.59
C MET A 281 -106.96 -5.32 1.16
N PRO A 282 -107.26 -4.07 1.58
CA PRO A 282 -106.38 -2.93 1.27
C PRO A 282 -105.23 -2.74 2.28
N LEU A 283 -105.39 -3.12 3.55
CA LEU A 283 -104.33 -2.96 4.57
C LEU A 283 -103.24 -4.03 4.44
N LEU A 284 -103.63 -5.26 4.06
CA LEU A 284 -102.71 -6.39 3.94
C LEU A 284 -101.85 -6.28 2.66
N SER A 285 -102.44 -5.79 1.56
CA SER A 285 -101.69 -5.45 0.34
C SER A 285 -100.73 -4.28 0.56
N HIS A 286 -101.16 -3.24 1.28
CA HIS A 286 -100.29 -2.11 1.60
C HIS A 286 -99.09 -2.52 2.49
N LEU A 287 -99.30 -3.36 3.51
CA LEU A 287 -98.22 -3.92 4.32
C LEU A 287 -97.31 -4.85 3.51
N GLN A 288 -97.85 -5.64 2.59
CA GLN A 288 -97.06 -6.51 1.72
C GLN A 288 -96.19 -5.72 0.72
N ASP A 289 -96.69 -4.60 0.21
CA ASP A 289 -95.93 -3.65 -0.61
C ASP A 289 -94.84 -2.94 0.21
N GLU A 290 -95.15 -2.50 1.43
CA GLU A 290 -94.20 -1.88 2.36
C GLU A 290 -93.06 -2.84 2.72
N VAL A 291 -93.38 -4.10 3.04
CA VAL A 291 -92.40 -5.17 3.30
C VAL A 291 -91.55 -5.44 2.06
N SER A 292 -92.16 -5.46 0.87
CA SER A 292 -91.44 -5.65 -0.39
C SER A 292 -90.50 -4.48 -0.70
N ARG A 293 -90.91 -3.24 -0.42
CA ARG A 293 -90.05 -2.05 -0.53
C ARG A 293 -88.87 -2.13 0.45
N ARG A 294 -89.13 -2.41 1.73
CA ARG A 294 -88.08 -2.56 2.76
C ARG A 294 -87.11 -3.70 2.42
N ARG A 295 -87.61 -4.83 1.90
CA ARG A 295 -86.77 -5.94 1.44
C ARG A 295 -85.86 -5.53 0.28
N LYS A 296 -86.37 -4.78 -0.70
CA LYS A 296 -85.57 -4.22 -1.80
C LYS A 296 -84.53 -3.22 -1.29
N SER A 297 -84.91 -2.32 -0.38
CA SER A 297 -83.97 -1.36 0.23
C SER A 297 -82.86 -2.05 1.04
N LEU A 298 -83.20 -3.09 1.81
CA LEU A 298 -82.21 -3.91 2.51
C LEU A 298 -81.28 -4.65 1.55
N GLN A 299 -81.81 -5.18 0.45
CA GLN A 299 -80.99 -5.85 -0.56
C GLN A 299 -80.04 -4.86 -1.25
N GLN A 300 -80.49 -3.65 -1.56
CA GLN A 300 -79.64 -2.57 -2.08
C GLN A 300 -78.56 -2.14 -1.08
N LEU A 301 -78.89 -2.04 0.22
CA LEU A 301 -77.91 -1.73 1.26
C LEU A 301 -76.86 -2.84 1.39
N LYS A 302 -77.26 -4.12 1.35
CA LYS A 302 -76.32 -5.25 1.34
C LYS A 302 -75.39 -5.24 0.13
N GLN A 303 -75.92 -4.92 -1.06
CA GLN A 303 -75.10 -4.76 -2.26
C GLN A 303 -74.11 -3.60 -2.14
N LYS A 304 -74.54 -2.45 -1.62
CA LYS A 304 -73.64 -1.31 -1.37
C LYS A 304 -72.56 -1.67 -0.35
N GLN A 305 -72.91 -2.37 0.72
CA GLN A 305 -71.93 -2.82 1.72
C GLN A 305 -70.92 -3.81 1.12
N HIS A 306 -71.36 -4.73 0.27
CA HIS A 306 -70.44 -5.62 -0.45
C HIS A 306 -69.46 -4.83 -1.33
N LEU A 307 -69.94 -3.85 -2.09
CA LEU A 307 -69.09 -3.02 -2.95
C LEU A 307 -68.09 -2.18 -2.14
N VAL A 308 -68.46 -1.71 -0.94
CA VAL A 308 -67.55 -0.99 -0.04
C VAL A 308 -66.46 -1.93 0.46
N ASN A 309 -66.83 -3.12 0.95
CA ASN A 309 -65.84 -4.11 1.43
C ASN A 309 -64.89 -4.56 0.31
N GLU A 310 -65.41 -4.73 -0.91
CA GLU A 310 -64.61 -5.07 -2.09
C GLU A 310 -63.65 -3.93 -2.48
N ALA A 311 -64.09 -2.67 -2.39
CA ALA A 311 -63.22 -1.51 -2.60
C ALA A 311 -62.11 -1.42 -1.53
N GLU A 312 -62.45 -1.62 -0.25
CA GLU A 312 -61.45 -1.64 0.84
C GLU A 312 -60.43 -2.75 0.64
N TRP A 313 -60.86 -3.95 0.22
CA TRP A 313 -59.97 -5.05 -0.09
C TRP A 313 -59.04 -4.74 -1.26
N MET A 314 -59.57 -4.17 -2.35
CA MET A 314 -58.77 -3.73 -3.51
C MET A 314 -57.76 -2.63 -3.14
N GLU A 315 -58.11 -1.71 -2.21
CA GLU A 315 -57.18 -0.69 -1.73
C GLU A 315 -56.01 -1.32 -0.97
N VAL A 316 -56.26 -2.29 -0.09
CA VAL A 316 -55.23 -3.03 0.64
C VAL A 316 -54.32 -3.80 -0.33
N GLU A 317 -54.89 -4.57 -1.27
CA GLU A 317 -54.12 -5.31 -2.27
C GLU A 317 -53.29 -4.37 -3.15
N SER A 318 -53.84 -3.20 -3.53
CA SER A 318 -53.10 -2.19 -4.29
C SER A 318 -51.93 -1.59 -3.50
N ALA A 319 -52.07 -1.42 -2.18
CA ALA A 319 -51.02 -0.93 -1.31
C ALA A 319 -49.89 -1.97 -1.15
N GLU A 320 -50.24 -3.26 -1.02
CA GLU A 320 -49.27 -4.35 -1.00
C GLU A 320 -48.49 -4.45 -2.31
N LEU A 321 -49.16 -4.35 -3.46
CA LEU A 321 -48.51 -4.32 -4.77
C LEU A 321 -47.58 -3.11 -4.93
N GLN A 322 -47.96 -1.94 -4.40
CA GLN A 322 -47.08 -0.76 -4.39
C GLN A 322 -45.84 -0.98 -3.50
N HIS A 323 -46.00 -1.61 -2.34
CA HIS A 323 -44.89 -1.94 -1.46
C HIS A 323 -43.93 -2.94 -2.11
N LEU A 324 -44.46 -4.03 -2.71
CA LEU A 324 -43.67 -4.99 -3.47
C LEU A 324 -42.92 -4.32 -4.61
N ARG A 325 -43.58 -3.45 -5.39
CA ARG A 325 -42.93 -2.69 -6.47
C ARG A 325 -41.82 -1.77 -5.96
N ALA A 326 -42.00 -1.14 -4.79
CA ALA A 326 -40.98 -0.30 -4.18
C ALA A 326 -39.76 -1.13 -3.72
N SER A 327 -40.00 -2.29 -3.11
CA SER A 327 -38.97 -3.26 -2.70
C SER A 327 -38.18 -3.78 -3.90
N THR A 328 -38.85 -4.26 -4.96
CA THR A 328 -38.17 -4.74 -6.17
C THR A 328 -37.35 -3.64 -6.85
N ASN A 329 -37.83 -2.40 -6.84
CA ASN A 329 -37.08 -1.27 -7.38
C ASN A 329 -35.82 -0.95 -6.55
N ALA A 330 -35.86 -1.16 -5.23
CA ALA A 330 -34.70 -0.99 -4.37
C ALA A 330 -33.64 -2.08 -4.67
N GLU A 331 -34.06 -3.33 -4.82
CA GLU A 331 -33.18 -4.45 -5.21
C GLU A 331 -32.55 -4.24 -6.59
N VAL A 332 -33.33 -3.81 -7.58
CA VAL A 332 -32.81 -3.49 -8.93
C VAL A 332 -31.73 -2.39 -8.85
N ARG A 333 -31.90 -1.39 -7.98
CA ARG A 333 -30.87 -0.35 -7.77
C ARG A 333 -29.61 -0.91 -7.10
N GLN A 334 -29.76 -1.79 -6.11
CA GLN A 334 -28.61 -2.45 -5.47
C GLN A 334 -27.83 -3.32 -6.46
N LEU A 335 -28.53 -4.12 -7.28
CA LEU A 335 -27.92 -4.94 -8.33
C LEU A 335 -27.21 -4.07 -9.38
N ALA A 336 -27.77 -2.92 -9.74
CA ALA A 336 -27.13 -1.98 -10.66
C ALA A 336 -25.83 -1.39 -10.08
N LEU A 337 -25.80 -1.05 -8.79
CA LEU A 337 -24.59 -0.59 -8.10
C LEU A 337 -23.53 -1.69 -8.03
N PHE A 338 -23.93 -2.91 -7.67
CA PHE A 338 -23.03 -4.07 -7.63
C PHE A 338 -22.43 -4.39 -9.01
N THR A 339 -23.25 -4.36 -10.07
CA THR A 339 -22.78 -4.56 -11.45
C THR A 339 -21.78 -3.49 -11.87
N LYS A 340 -22.00 -2.24 -11.45
CA LYS A 340 -21.05 -1.14 -11.70
C LYS A 340 -19.73 -1.37 -10.96
N GLU A 341 -19.78 -1.77 -9.69
CA GLU A 341 -18.58 -2.08 -8.90
C GLU A 341 -17.76 -3.23 -9.51
N LEU A 342 -18.42 -4.32 -9.92
CA LEU A 342 -17.76 -5.41 -10.64
C LEU A 342 -17.13 -4.94 -11.96
N SER A 343 -17.82 -4.11 -12.73
CA SER A 343 -17.26 -3.54 -13.96
C SER A 343 -16.03 -2.68 -13.69
N ASP A 344 -16.02 -1.90 -12.60
CA ASP A 344 -14.87 -1.07 -12.22
C ASP A 344 -13.70 -1.94 -11.74
N GLN A 345 -13.96 -3.02 -10.98
CA GLN A 345 -12.94 -4.00 -10.58
C GLN A 345 -12.33 -4.71 -11.80
N VAL A 346 -13.15 -5.17 -12.74
CA VAL A 346 -12.67 -5.80 -14.00
C VAL A 346 -11.81 -4.81 -14.79
N ARG A 347 -12.18 -3.53 -14.84
CA ARG A 347 -11.40 -2.48 -15.52
C ARG A 347 -10.01 -2.29 -14.89
N VAL A 348 -9.88 -2.45 -13.57
CA VAL A 348 -8.59 -2.35 -12.87
C VAL A 348 -7.73 -3.61 -13.05
N VAL A 349 -8.35 -4.79 -13.06
CA VAL A 349 -7.64 -6.08 -13.16
C VAL A 349 -7.17 -6.38 -14.60
N LEU A 350 -7.93 -5.97 -15.61
CA LEU A 350 -7.64 -6.30 -17.01
C LEU A 350 -6.22 -5.87 -17.46
N PRO A 351 -5.74 -4.63 -17.19
CA PRO A 351 -4.37 -4.22 -17.54
C PRO A 351 -3.28 -5.01 -16.82
N LEU A 352 -3.54 -5.47 -15.58
CA LEU A 352 -2.59 -6.28 -14.82
C LEU A 352 -2.46 -7.68 -15.45
N VAL A 353 -3.59 -8.28 -15.83
CA VAL A 353 -3.60 -9.58 -16.53
C VAL A 353 -2.90 -9.47 -17.88
N GLU A 354 -3.14 -8.39 -18.63
CA GLU A 354 -2.44 -8.12 -19.90
C GLU A 354 -0.93 -7.89 -19.70
N SER A 355 -0.52 -7.25 -18.60
CA SER A 355 0.90 -7.08 -18.27
C SER A 355 1.56 -8.43 -17.96
N ILE A 356 0.93 -9.24 -17.11
CA ILE A 356 1.43 -10.58 -16.76
C ILE A 356 1.51 -11.45 -18.02
N LYS A 357 0.51 -11.38 -18.90
CA LYS A 357 0.53 -12.09 -20.19
C LYS A 357 1.75 -11.71 -21.03
N ARG A 358 2.03 -10.41 -21.16
CA ARG A 358 3.21 -9.90 -21.89
C ARG A 358 4.53 -10.34 -21.26
N ASP A 359 4.60 -10.38 -19.93
CA ASP A 359 5.81 -10.82 -19.22
C ASP A 359 6.04 -12.33 -19.38
N VAL A 360 4.97 -13.13 -19.38
CA VAL A 360 5.03 -14.57 -19.69
C VAL A 360 5.47 -14.81 -21.14
N GLU A 361 4.92 -14.07 -22.10
CA GLU A 361 5.33 -14.16 -23.52
C GLU A 361 6.82 -13.87 -23.69
N LYS A 362 7.36 -12.83 -23.05
CA LYS A 362 8.81 -12.53 -23.07
C LYS A 362 9.66 -13.63 -22.46
N LEU A 363 9.24 -14.19 -21.32
CA LEU A 363 9.96 -15.30 -20.68
C LEU A 363 9.97 -16.55 -21.57
N MET A 364 8.90 -16.80 -22.34
CA MET A 364 8.88 -17.89 -23.31
C MET A 364 9.84 -17.61 -24.49
N GLU A 365 9.91 -16.38 -25.00
CA GLU A 365 10.86 -16.01 -26.04
C GLU A 365 12.32 -16.14 -25.58
N GLU A 366 12.64 -15.75 -24.33
CA GLU A 366 13.97 -15.91 -23.72
C GLU A 366 14.36 -17.38 -23.50
N LEU A 367 13.39 -18.28 -23.34
CA LEU A 367 13.62 -19.73 -23.20
C LEU A 367 13.89 -20.42 -24.54
N GLU A 368 13.43 -19.84 -25.65
CA GLU A 368 13.63 -20.40 -27.00
C GLU A 368 14.98 -19.99 -27.62
N THR A 369 15.61 -18.92 -27.14
CA THR A 369 16.95 -18.44 -27.55
C THR A 369 18.07 -19.07 -26.74
#